data_AF-R5B5W9-F1
#
_entry.id   AF-R5B5W9-F1
#
_cell.length_a   1.000
_cell.length_b   1.000
_cell.length_c   1.000
_cell.angle_alpha   90.00
_cell.angle_beta   90.00
_cell.angle_gamma   90.00
#
_symmetry.space_group_name_H-M   'P 1'
#
loop_
_entity.id
_entity.type
_entity.pdbx_description
1 polymer ?
#
loop_
_entity_poly.entity_id
_entity_poly.type
_entity_poly.pdbx_seq_one_letter_code
_entity_poly.pdbx_strand_id
1 'polypeptide(L)'
;MIEDRRRREREEAERRRTEERLLREKENEEQFKALKSKFFGLVISDNEISVKVLESIEEYCQEGNTQHICVFSSSYYLKKNTLVLSARIDDTIIETVEVDLQTLKVVQCHGKYNKDTEYHDRIINLVNSNSRLIKERMTA
;
A
#
# COMPACT_ATOMS: atom_id res chain seq x y z
N MET A 1 -9.57 -28.90 38.70
CA MET A 1 -10.96 -28.82 38.18
C MET A 1 -11.35 -27.42 37.69
N ILE A 2 -11.37 -26.36 38.53
CA ILE A 2 -11.71 -24.99 38.06
C ILE A 2 -10.59 -24.38 37.20
N GLU A 3 -9.32 -24.59 37.57
CA GLU A 3 -8.18 -24.08 36.81
C GLU A 3 -8.01 -24.77 35.45
N ASP A 4 -8.22 -26.09 35.37
CA ASP A 4 -8.19 -26.84 34.09
C ASP A 4 -9.27 -26.35 33.11
N ARG A 5 -10.47 -26.03 33.61
CA ARG A 5 -11.55 -25.48 32.80
C ARG A 5 -11.18 -24.10 32.25
N ARG A 6 -10.66 -23.20 33.11
CA ARG A 6 -10.20 -21.86 32.69
C ARG A 6 -9.06 -21.92 31.69
N ARG A 7 -8.14 -22.89 31.82
CA ARG A 7 -7.05 -23.12 30.87
C ARG A 7 -7.59 -23.53 29.49
N ARG A 8 -8.51 -24.51 29.44
CA ARG A 8 -9.14 -24.96 28.19
C ARG A 8 -9.92 -23.83 27.51
N GLU A 9 -10.67 -23.03 28.26
CA GLU A 9 -11.42 -21.87 27.73
C GLU A 9 -10.47 -20.81 27.12
N ARG A 10 -9.30 -20.58 27.72
CA ARG A 10 -8.28 -19.66 27.16
C ARG A 10 -7.66 -20.20 25.88
N GLU A 11 -7.27 -21.48 25.87
CA GLU A 11 -6.69 -22.15 24.69
C GLU A 11 -7.68 -22.15 23.51
N GLU A 12 -8.97 -22.40 23.77
CA GLU A 12 -10.01 -22.36 22.75
C GLU A 12 -10.26 -20.93 22.22
N ALA A 13 -10.29 -19.93 23.11
CA ALA A 13 -10.40 -18.53 22.72
C ALA A 13 -9.20 -18.05 21.89
N GLU A 14 -7.99 -18.48 22.23
CA GLU A 14 -6.77 -18.17 21.47
C GLU A 14 -6.78 -18.81 20.09
N ARG A 15 -7.23 -20.07 19.98
CA ARG A 15 -7.43 -20.76 18.69
C ARG A 15 -8.42 -20.01 17.82
N ARG A 16 -9.60 -19.69 18.35
CA ARG A 16 -10.62 -18.92 17.61
C ARG A 16 -10.08 -17.57 17.13
N ARG A 17 -9.38 -16.81 17.97
CA ARG A 17 -8.76 -15.53 17.58
C ARG A 17 -7.73 -15.70 16.47
N THR A 18 -6.94 -16.78 16.54
CA THR A 18 -5.93 -17.09 15.52
C THR A 18 -6.59 -17.45 14.19
N GLU A 19 -7.61 -18.29 14.23
CA GLU A 19 -8.41 -18.67 13.05
C GLU A 19 -9.09 -17.45 12.41
N GLU A 20 -9.74 -16.60 13.21
CA GLU A 20 -10.35 -15.35 12.76
C GLU A 20 -9.33 -14.40 12.12
N ARG A 21 -8.13 -14.28 12.71
CA ARG A 21 -7.04 -13.47 12.16
C ARG A 21 -6.58 -13.99 10.80
N LEU A 22 -6.32 -15.29 10.70
CA LEU A 22 -5.87 -15.92 9.46
C LEU A 22 -6.93 -15.79 8.35
N LEU A 23 -8.21 -15.94 8.68
CA LEU A 23 -9.29 -15.74 7.75
C LEU A 23 -9.32 -14.30 7.23
N ARG A 24 -9.21 -13.32 8.13
CA ARG A 24 -9.18 -11.90 7.77
C ARG A 24 -7.96 -11.52 6.92
N GLU A 25 -6.78 -12.07 7.23
CA GLU A 25 -5.57 -11.88 6.43
C GLU A 25 -5.77 -12.39 5.00
N LYS A 26 -6.38 -13.57 4.86
CA LYS A 26 -6.70 -14.15 3.56
C LYS A 26 -7.72 -13.30 2.78
N GLU A 27 -8.80 -12.87 3.43
CA GLU A 27 -9.82 -11.99 2.82
C GLU A 27 -9.19 -10.66 2.36
N ASN A 28 -8.33 -10.07 3.19
CA ASN A 28 -7.60 -8.85 2.85
C ASN A 28 -6.70 -9.05 1.64
N GLU A 29 -5.96 -10.15 1.54
CA GLU A 29 -5.13 -10.48 0.39
C GLU A 29 -5.96 -10.64 -0.90
N GLU A 30 -7.06 -11.37 -0.83
CA GLU A 30 -7.95 -11.59 -1.96
C GLU A 30 -8.55 -10.26 -2.44
N GLN A 31 -9.03 -9.42 -1.52
CA GLN A 31 -9.55 -8.10 -1.83
C GLN A 31 -8.46 -7.18 -2.39
N PHE A 32 -7.26 -7.19 -1.83
CA PHE A 32 -6.13 -6.40 -2.32
C PHE A 32 -5.80 -6.80 -3.77
N LYS A 33 -5.65 -8.09 -4.06
CA LYS A 33 -5.39 -8.58 -5.42
C LYS A 33 -6.53 -8.19 -6.37
N ALA A 34 -7.79 -8.34 -5.96
CA ALA A 34 -8.93 -7.96 -6.78
C ALA A 34 -8.93 -6.45 -7.14
N LEU A 35 -8.50 -5.59 -6.21
CA LEU A 35 -8.46 -4.14 -6.43
C LEU A 35 -7.21 -3.68 -7.19
N LYS A 36 -6.04 -4.24 -6.89
CA LYS A 36 -4.74 -3.67 -7.25
C LYS A 36 -3.98 -4.42 -8.34
N SER A 37 -4.25 -5.72 -8.54
CA SER A 37 -3.42 -6.57 -9.41
C SER A 37 -3.29 -6.08 -10.85
N LYS A 38 -4.33 -5.42 -11.39
CA LYS A 38 -4.30 -4.82 -12.74
C LYS A 38 -3.18 -3.78 -12.94
N PHE A 39 -2.73 -3.16 -11.84
CA PHE A 39 -1.67 -2.17 -11.85
C PHE A 39 -0.27 -2.74 -11.62
N PHE A 40 -0.13 -4.04 -11.28
CA PHE A 40 1.17 -4.63 -10.98
C PHE A 40 2.09 -4.63 -12.21
N GLY A 41 3.38 -4.45 -11.98
CA GLY A 41 4.40 -4.20 -12.99
C GLY A 41 4.35 -2.81 -13.63
N LEU A 42 3.49 -1.90 -13.16
CA LEU A 42 3.51 -0.51 -13.63
C LEU A 42 4.67 0.24 -12.95
N VAL A 43 5.58 0.75 -13.78
CA VAL A 43 6.69 1.60 -13.37
C VAL A 43 6.72 2.82 -14.28
N ILE A 44 6.84 4.00 -13.68
CA ILE A 44 7.02 5.28 -14.34
C ILE A 44 8.41 5.78 -13.96
N SER A 45 9.20 6.30 -14.90
CA SER A 45 10.54 6.80 -14.58
C SER A 45 10.96 7.95 -15.48
N ASP A 46 11.84 8.81 -14.96
CA ASP A 46 12.54 9.86 -15.71
C ASP A 46 14.06 9.61 -15.80
N ASN A 47 14.47 8.34 -15.71
CA ASN A 47 15.84 7.80 -15.65
C ASN A 47 16.52 7.87 -14.27
N GLU A 48 16.16 8.81 -13.41
CA GLU A 48 16.74 8.93 -12.06
C GLU A 48 15.74 8.48 -11.00
N ILE A 49 14.51 9.00 -11.07
CA ILE A 49 13.43 8.60 -10.17
C ILE A 49 12.64 7.49 -10.83
N SER A 50 12.40 6.41 -10.08
CA SER A 50 11.47 5.36 -10.44
C SER A 50 10.26 5.42 -9.51
N VAL A 51 9.05 5.40 -10.07
CA VAL A 51 7.79 5.38 -9.33
C VAL A 51 7.07 4.10 -9.68
N LYS A 52 6.99 3.17 -8.73
CA LYS A 52 6.39 1.85 -8.92
C LYS A 52 5.22 1.62 -7.99
N VAL A 53 4.27 0.79 -8.41
CA VAL A 53 3.12 0.40 -7.57
C VAL A 53 3.60 -0.41 -6.36
N LEU A 54 2.93 -0.27 -5.22
CA LEU A 54 3.07 -1.22 -4.11
C LEU A 54 2.23 -2.47 -4.39
N GLU A 55 2.88 -3.61 -4.59
CA GLU A 55 2.30 -4.83 -5.17
C GLU A 55 1.97 -5.92 -4.15
N SER A 56 2.26 -5.67 -2.86
CA SER A 56 1.87 -6.58 -1.77
C SER A 56 1.49 -5.83 -0.51
N ILE A 57 0.67 -6.44 0.35
CA ILE A 57 0.34 -5.89 1.68
C ILE A 57 1.61 -5.73 2.54
N GLU A 58 2.59 -6.61 2.36
CA GLU A 58 3.88 -6.53 3.02
C GLU A 58 4.65 -5.27 2.60
N GLU A 59 4.66 -4.91 1.31
CA GLU A 59 5.28 -3.68 0.85
C GLU A 59 4.64 -2.43 1.48
N TYR A 60 3.31 -2.39 1.64
CA TYR A 60 2.66 -1.30 2.38
C TYR A 60 3.18 -1.21 3.82
N CYS A 61 3.35 -2.35 4.50
CA CYS A 61 3.87 -2.42 5.86
C CYS A 61 5.32 -1.91 5.93
N GLN A 62 6.19 -2.39 5.03
CA GLN A 62 7.59 -1.99 4.95
C GLN A 62 7.73 -0.50 4.64
N GLU A 63 6.95 0.01 3.67
CA GLU A 63 6.94 1.43 3.28
C GLU A 63 6.50 2.31 4.46
N GLY A 64 5.38 1.95 5.11
CA GLY A 64 4.86 2.65 6.27
C GLY A 64 5.84 2.69 7.44
N ASN A 65 6.54 1.57 7.71
CA ASN A 65 7.55 1.50 8.77
C ASN A 65 8.80 2.31 8.42
N THR A 66 9.28 2.24 7.18
CA THR A 66 10.50 2.92 6.73
C THR A 66 10.32 4.44 6.73
N GLN A 67 9.19 4.90 6.20
CA GLN A 67 8.86 6.33 6.14
C GLN A 67 8.21 6.87 7.42
N HIS A 68 7.84 6.01 8.37
CA HIS A 68 7.03 6.37 9.55
C HIS A 68 5.73 7.11 9.19
N ILE A 69 4.99 6.55 8.22
CA ILE A 69 3.71 7.05 7.73
C ILE A 69 2.61 6.00 7.89
N CYS A 70 1.35 6.41 7.71
CA CYS A 70 0.20 5.58 8.08
C CYS A 70 -0.35 4.69 6.93
N VAL A 71 0.39 4.50 5.84
CA VAL A 71 -0.10 3.84 4.63
C VAL A 71 -0.60 2.40 4.87
N PHE A 72 0.07 1.65 5.74
CA PHE A 72 -0.36 0.31 6.15
C PHE A 72 -1.41 0.32 7.27
N SER A 73 -1.16 1.06 8.36
CA SER A 73 -2.05 1.09 9.54
C SER A 73 -3.45 1.61 9.20
N SER A 74 -3.54 2.51 8.21
CA SER A 74 -4.80 3.05 7.69
C SER A 74 -5.39 2.21 6.54
N SER A 75 -4.85 1.02 6.29
CA SER A 75 -5.34 0.04 5.32
C SER A 75 -5.51 0.58 3.89
N TYR A 76 -4.57 1.39 3.40
CA TYR A 76 -4.66 1.97 2.05
C TYR A 76 -4.73 0.89 0.95
N TYR A 77 -4.14 -0.28 1.21
CA TYR A 77 -4.22 -1.44 0.33
C TYR A 77 -5.67 -1.92 0.04
N LEU A 78 -6.64 -1.61 0.93
CA LEU A 78 -8.05 -1.95 0.72
C LEU A 78 -8.91 -0.79 0.17
N LYS A 79 -8.36 0.43 0.04
CA LYS A 79 -9.11 1.58 -0.50
C LYS A 79 -9.36 1.39 -1.99
N LYS A 80 -10.62 1.38 -2.42
CA LYS A 80 -10.99 1.02 -3.81
C LYS A 80 -10.56 2.07 -4.85
N ASN A 81 -10.67 3.35 -4.52
CA ASN A 81 -10.52 4.46 -5.46
C ASN A 81 -9.13 5.11 -5.43
N THR A 82 -8.15 4.48 -4.79
CA THR A 82 -6.79 5.04 -4.71
C THR A 82 -5.75 4.02 -5.15
N LEU A 83 -4.59 4.48 -5.57
CA LEU A 83 -3.44 3.64 -5.89
C LEU A 83 -2.22 4.22 -5.18
N VAL A 84 -1.50 3.38 -4.45
CA VAL A 84 -0.29 3.80 -3.77
C VAL A 84 0.92 3.37 -4.59
N LEU A 85 1.83 4.31 -4.81
CA LEU A 85 3.10 4.12 -5.48
C LEU A 85 4.25 4.52 -4.55
N SER A 86 5.42 3.94 -4.78
CA SER A 86 6.68 4.26 -4.10
C SER A 86 7.61 4.93 -5.10
N ALA A 87 7.96 6.19 -4.84
CA ALA A 87 8.98 6.92 -5.57
C ALA A 87 10.35 6.61 -4.97
N ARG A 88 11.29 6.18 -5.79
CA ARG A 88 12.60 5.68 -5.38
C ARG A 88 13.70 6.23 -6.27
N ILE A 89 14.86 6.48 -5.68
CA ILE A 89 16.13 6.65 -6.39
C ILE A 89 16.98 5.45 -6.00
N ASP A 90 17.42 4.70 -7.01
CA ASP A 90 17.93 3.34 -6.85
C ASP A 90 16.93 2.48 -6.04
N ASP A 91 17.33 1.97 -4.88
CA ASP A 91 16.46 1.20 -3.96
C ASP A 91 15.96 2.02 -2.77
N THR A 92 16.33 3.31 -2.69
CA THR A 92 15.96 4.17 -1.56
C THR A 92 14.60 4.81 -1.80
N ILE A 93 13.68 4.61 -0.86
CA ILE A 93 12.37 5.26 -0.88
C ILE A 93 12.54 6.76 -0.59
N ILE A 94 12.08 7.59 -1.53
CA ILE A 94 12.09 9.04 -1.43
C ILE A 94 10.74 9.54 -0.90
N GLU A 95 9.64 9.22 -1.60
CA GLU A 95 8.28 9.54 -1.17
C GLU A 95 7.29 8.43 -1.53
N THR A 96 6.21 8.36 -0.77
CA THR A 96 5.05 7.52 -1.06
C THR A 96 3.94 8.38 -1.65
N VAL A 97 3.40 7.95 -2.78
CA VAL A 97 2.44 8.70 -3.59
C VAL A 97 1.07 8.01 -3.54
N GLU A 98 0.01 8.75 -3.22
CA GLU A 98 -1.38 8.31 -3.39
C GLU A 98 -1.99 9.01 -4.61
N VAL A 99 -2.47 8.21 -5.56
CA VAL A 99 -3.23 8.67 -6.74
C VAL A 99 -4.69 8.33 -6.55
N ASP A 100 -5.57 9.29 -6.80
CA ASP A 100 -7.01 9.05 -6.91
C ASP A 100 -7.33 8.47 -8.29
N LEU A 101 -7.96 7.28 -8.32
CA LEU A 101 -8.25 6.55 -9.55
C LEU A 101 -9.42 7.11 -10.35
N GLN A 102 -10.24 8.00 -9.77
CA GLN A 102 -11.37 8.61 -10.48
C GLN A 102 -10.88 9.81 -11.30
N THR A 103 -10.01 10.62 -10.71
CA THR A 103 -9.45 11.84 -11.30
C THR A 103 -8.11 11.61 -11.99
N LEU A 104 -7.43 10.50 -11.66
CA LEU A 104 -6.08 10.14 -12.10
C LEU A 104 -5.04 11.19 -11.72
N LYS A 105 -5.25 11.84 -10.57
CA LYS A 105 -4.35 12.86 -10.01
C LYS A 105 -3.72 12.39 -8.72
N VAL A 106 -2.49 12.83 -8.49
CA VAL A 106 -1.84 12.71 -7.17
C VAL A 106 -2.63 13.53 -6.15
N VAL A 107 -3.02 12.90 -5.04
CA VAL A 107 -3.75 13.53 -3.93
C VAL A 107 -2.93 13.59 -2.64
N GLN A 108 -1.94 12.71 -2.49
CA GLN A 108 -0.93 12.79 -1.42
C GLN A 108 0.43 12.37 -1.98
N CYS A 109 1.49 13.01 -1.50
CA CYS A 109 2.87 12.67 -1.88
C CYS A 109 3.75 13.12 -0.72
N HIS A 110 4.30 12.19 0.06
CA HIS A 110 5.17 12.57 1.17
C HIS A 110 6.23 11.51 1.43
N GLY A 111 7.40 11.96 1.90
CA GLY A 111 8.47 11.13 2.42
C GLY A 111 8.39 10.99 3.94
N LYS A 112 9.57 10.91 4.55
CA LYS A 112 9.72 10.47 5.94
C LYS A 112 9.02 11.42 6.91
N TYR A 113 8.22 10.86 7.81
CA TYR A 113 7.40 11.60 8.78
C TYR A 113 6.39 12.55 8.14
N ASN A 114 5.85 12.19 6.97
CA ASN A 114 4.92 13.01 6.17
C ASN A 114 5.52 14.37 5.76
N LYS A 115 6.82 14.39 5.42
CA LYS A 115 7.51 15.59 4.96
C LYS A 115 7.81 15.50 3.47
N ASP A 116 7.71 16.63 2.80
CA ASP A 116 8.11 16.77 1.42
C ASP A 116 9.63 16.74 1.31
N THR A 117 10.12 16.11 0.25
CA THR A 117 11.53 16.07 -0.13
C THR A 117 11.82 17.13 -1.20
N GLU A 118 13.09 17.31 -1.54
CA GLU A 118 13.47 18.19 -2.68
C GLU A 118 12.93 17.69 -4.03
N TYR A 119 12.49 16.43 -4.11
CA TYR A 119 11.95 15.81 -5.31
C TYR A 119 10.42 15.88 -5.40
N HIS A 120 9.73 16.41 -4.38
CA HIS A 120 8.27 16.38 -4.25
C HIS A 120 7.53 16.82 -5.52
N ASP A 121 7.79 18.05 -5.99
CA ASP A 121 7.13 18.58 -7.19
C ASP A 121 7.48 17.77 -8.45
N ARG A 122 8.71 17.26 -8.54
CA ARG A 122 9.16 16.42 -9.66
C ARG A 122 8.40 15.09 -9.67
N ILE A 123 8.21 14.45 -8.53
CA ILE A 123 7.46 13.20 -8.38
C ILE A 123 5.99 13.41 -8.75
N ILE A 124 5.36 14.47 -8.23
CA ILE A 124 3.96 14.81 -8.55
C ILE A 124 3.78 15.00 -10.06
N ASN A 125 4.66 15.80 -10.68
CA ASN A 125 4.59 16.08 -12.11
C ASN A 125 4.84 14.80 -12.93
N LEU A 126 5.84 13.99 -12.56
CA LEU A 126 6.15 12.74 -13.23
C LEU A 126 4.95 11.79 -13.25
N VAL A 127 4.27 11.62 -12.11
CA VAL A 127 3.08 10.76 -12.02
C VAL A 127 1.90 11.34 -12.78
N ASN A 128 1.60 12.63 -12.60
CA ASN A 128 0.45 13.27 -13.28
C ASN A 128 0.60 13.29 -14.81
N SER A 129 1.80 13.57 -15.32
CA SER A 129 2.09 13.55 -16.77
C SER A 129 1.99 12.14 -17.37
N ASN A 130 2.14 11.10 -16.55
CA ASN A 130 2.02 9.70 -16.96
C ASN A 130 0.69 9.04 -16.52
N SER A 131 -0.28 9.82 -16.04
CA SER A 131 -1.60 9.34 -15.60
C SER A 131 -2.33 8.46 -16.63
N ARG A 132 -2.04 8.66 -17.92
CA ARG A 132 -2.55 7.82 -19.02
C ARG A 132 -2.17 6.35 -18.84
N LEU A 133 -0.97 6.03 -18.37
CA LEU A 133 -0.53 4.64 -18.17
C LEU A 133 -1.36 3.95 -17.08
N ILE A 134 -1.73 4.66 -16.01
CA ILE A 134 -2.63 4.17 -14.97
C ILE A 134 -4.02 3.91 -15.57
N LYS A 135 -4.52 4.83 -16.40
CA LYS A 135 -5.82 4.71 -17.06
C LYS A 135 -5.90 3.48 -17.96
N GLU A 136 -4.86 3.21 -18.73
CA GLU A 136 -4.80 2.04 -19.63
C GLU A 136 -4.93 0.73 -18.84
N ARG A 137 -4.33 0.64 -17.65
CA ARG A 137 -4.49 -0.52 -16.74
C ARG A 137 -5.90 -0.66 -16.15
N MET A 138 -6.67 0.43 -16.06
CA MET A 138 -8.05 0.35 -15.54
C MET A 138 -9.02 -0.26 -16.55
N THR A 139 -8.73 -0.10 -17.85
CA THR A 139 -9.58 -0.50 -18.97
C THR A 139 -9.17 -1.82 -19.63
N ALA A 140 -8.00 -2.34 -19.28
CA ALA A 140 -7.50 -3.66 -19.72
C ALA A 140 -8.18 -4.79 -18.93
#